data_AF-A0A224XMZ5-F1
#
_entry.id   AF-A0A224XMZ5-F1
#
_cell.length_a   1.000
_cell.length_b   1.000
_cell.length_c   1.000
_cell.angle_alpha   90.00
_cell.angle_beta   90.00
_cell.angle_gamma   90.00
#
_symmetry.space_group_name_H-M   'P 1'
#
loop_
_entity.id
_entity.type
_entity.pdbx_description
1 polymer ?
#
loop_
_entity_poly.entity_id
_entity_poly.type
_entity_poly.pdbx_seq_one_letter_code
_entity_poly.pdbx_strand_id
1 'polypeptide(L)'
;LLMKHVFIFIDIVFNSISDKVIVRKNPTILFVVFIVQDAFLLLAVTCLCFSLFRTNVFKAGFVELLLYRFKGTIVFAALYIVFTVALQTFLLLLRWEQPMDHNWPSLLSALYVIQRFFALLFYYFYKRSSLRLSDHRFYDEEWVKHTLTHGH
;
A
#
# COMPACT_ATOMS: atom_id res chain seq x y z
N LEU A 1 -0.54 9.57 -13.32
CA LEU A 1 -1.43 8.38 -13.26
C LEU A 1 -0.67 7.07 -13.45
N LEU A 2 0.33 7.01 -14.33
CA LEU A 2 1.16 5.82 -14.57
C LEU A 2 2.10 5.48 -13.38
N MET A 3 2.78 6.47 -12.80
CA MET A 3 3.76 6.29 -11.71
C MET A 3 3.25 5.48 -10.51
N LYS A 4 2.00 5.72 -10.07
CA LYS A 4 1.37 4.97 -8.97
C LYS A 4 1.25 3.45 -9.24
N HIS A 5 0.99 3.08 -10.49
CA HIS A 5 0.87 1.67 -10.87
C HIS A 5 2.25 1.00 -10.96
N VAL A 6 3.28 1.75 -11.35
CA VAL A 6 4.67 1.29 -11.36
C VAL A 6 5.14 0.97 -9.94
N PHE A 7 4.87 1.84 -8.96
CA PHE A 7 5.28 1.59 -7.57
C PHE A 7 4.61 0.37 -6.95
N ILE A 8 3.32 0.15 -7.20
CA ILE A 8 2.62 -1.07 -6.74
C ILE A 8 3.14 -2.31 -7.46
N PHE A 9 3.44 -2.21 -8.76
CA PHE A 9 4.03 -3.34 -9.49
C PHE A 9 5.40 -3.72 -8.92
N ILE A 10 6.24 -2.73 -8.62
CA ILE A 10 7.54 -2.93 -7.97
C ILE A 10 7.34 -3.60 -6.59
N ASP A 11 6.41 -3.11 -5.77
CA ASP A 11 6.10 -3.73 -4.47
C ASP A 11 5.66 -5.20 -4.62
N ILE A 12 4.79 -5.52 -5.58
CA ILE A 12 4.36 -6.91 -5.86
C ILE A 12 5.56 -7.80 -6.23
N VAL A 13 6.47 -7.28 -7.07
CA VAL A 13 7.68 -7.98 -7.47
C VAL A 13 8.57 -8.24 -6.25
N PHE A 14 8.83 -7.23 -5.42
CA PHE A 14 9.60 -7.40 -4.18
C PHE A 14 8.95 -8.39 -3.22
N ASN A 15 7.63 -8.28 -3.02
CA ASN A 15 6.88 -9.22 -2.19
C ASN A 15 7.02 -10.67 -2.71
N SER A 16 7.01 -10.88 -4.03
CA SER A 16 7.11 -12.21 -4.64
C SER A 16 8.54 -12.76 -4.66
N ILE A 17 9.54 -11.88 -4.81
CA ILE A 17 10.95 -12.22 -4.90
C ILE A 17 11.60 -12.41 -3.53
N SER A 18 11.16 -11.65 -2.53
CA SER A 18 11.65 -11.73 -1.14
C SER A 18 11.64 -13.17 -0.61
N ASP A 19 10.62 -13.93 -0.99
CA ASP A 19 10.40 -15.33 -0.63
C ASP A 19 11.44 -16.29 -1.24
N LYS A 20 11.85 -16.05 -2.50
CA LYS A 20 12.67 -16.98 -3.29
C LYS A 20 14.15 -16.61 -3.38
N VAL A 21 14.46 -15.31 -3.47
CA VAL A 21 15.82 -14.82 -3.72
C VAL A 21 16.58 -14.49 -2.43
N ILE A 22 15.89 -14.24 -1.32
CA ILE A 22 16.50 -13.49 -0.19
C ILE A 22 16.56 -14.30 1.12
N VAL A 23 15.76 -15.36 1.26
CA VAL A 23 15.75 -16.21 2.47
C VAL A 23 17.09 -16.91 2.74
N ARG A 24 18.05 -16.98 1.78
CA ARG A 24 19.12 -17.99 1.87
C ARG A 24 20.57 -17.53 1.99
N LYS A 25 20.96 -16.25 1.82
CA LYS A 25 22.42 -15.95 1.75
C LYS A 25 22.97 -14.71 2.47
N ASN A 26 22.26 -13.60 2.62
CA ASN A 26 22.87 -12.39 3.23
C ASN A 26 21.85 -11.45 3.91
N PRO A 27 21.90 -11.26 5.25
CA PRO A 27 20.97 -10.39 5.98
C PRO A 27 21.09 -8.91 5.59
N THR A 28 22.27 -8.45 5.15
CA THR A 28 22.49 -7.06 4.72
C THR A 28 21.73 -6.74 3.44
N ILE A 29 21.70 -7.68 2.49
CA ILE A 29 20.95 -7.50 1.22
C ILE A 29 19.45 -7.50 1.51
N LEU A 30 18.99 -8.37 2.42
CA LEU A 30 17.59 -8.41 2.86
C LEU A 30 17.14 -7.06 3.44
N PHE A 31 17.97 -6.47 4.30
CA PHE A 31 17.71 -5.16 4.88
C PHE A 31 17.55 -4.05 3.83
N VAL A 32 18.48 -3.99 2.86
CA VAL A 32 18.41 -3.00 1.77
C VAL A 32 17.14 -3.18 0.95
N VAL A 33 16.77 -4.42 0.63
CA VAL A 33 15.55 -4.72 -0.13
C VAL A 33 14.30 -4.27 0.62
N PHE A 34 14.23 -4.49 1.93
CA PHE A 34 13.10 -4.04 2.76
C PHE A 34 12.97 -2.52 2.80
N ILE A 35 14.07 -1.79 2.98
CA ILE A 35 14.04 -0.32 2.92
C ILE A 35 13.55 0.17 1.56
N VAL A 36 14.05 -0.42 0.48
CA VAL A 36 13.65 -0.04 -0.88
C VAL A 36 12.17 -0.32 -1.12
N GLN A 37 11.69 -1.48 -0.67
CA GLN A 37 10.27 -1.85 -0.76
C GLN A 37 9.39 -0.86 0.01
N ASP A 38 9.74 -0.53 1.26
CA ASP A 38 8.99 0.40 2.10
C ASP A 38 8.95 1.80 1.49
N ALA A 39 10.05 2.25 0.90
CA ALA A 39 10.09 3.53 0.19
C ALA A 39 9.10 3.56 -0.99
N PHE A 40 9.03 2.49 -1.79
CA PHE A 40 8.06 2.40 -2.89
C PHE A 40 6.61 2.32 -2.40
N LEU A 41 6.36 1.60 -1.30
CA LEU A 41 5.04 1.52 -0.69
C LEU A 41 4.57 2.90 -0.19
N LEU A 42 5.43 3.63 0.53
CA LEU A 42 5.16 4.98 1.01
C LEU A 42 4.95 5.97 -0.15
N LEU A 43 5.76 5.88 -1.21
CA LEU A 43 5.57 6.70 -2.42
C LEU A 43 4.24 6.41 -3.11
N ALA A 44 3.83 5.13 -3.19
CA ALA A 44 2.55 4.74 -3.77
C ALA A 44 1.37 5.34 -2.99
N VAL A 45 1.40 5.26 -1.66
CA VAL A 45 0.37 5.82 -0.78
C VAL A 45 0.37 7.35 -0.87
N THR A 46 1.54 7.99 -0.83
CA THR A 46 1.68 9.45 -0.93
C THR A 46 1.14 9.97 -2.28
N CYS A 47 1.44 9.28 -3.38
CA CYS A 47 0.89 9.63 -4.69
C CYS A 47 -0.65 9.54 -4.73
N LEU A 48 -1.23 8.55 -4.04
CA LEU A 48 -2.67 8.39 -3.94
C LEU A 48 -3.29 9.53 -3.12
N CYS A 49 -2.70 9.89 -1.97
CA CYS A 49 -3.10 11.04 -1.17
C CYS A 49 -2.99 12.35 -1.96
N PHE A 50 -1.89 12.56 -2.68
CA PHE A 50 -1.71 13.75 -3.51
C PHE A 50 -2.69 13.81 -4.69
N SER A 51 -3.13 12.66 -5.21
CA SER A 51 -4.24 12.62 -6.17
C SER A 51 -5.58 13.00 -5.55
N LEU A 52 -5.83 12.63 -4.28
CA LEU A 52 -7.04 13.03 -3.56
C LEU A 52 -7.12 14.54 -3.36
N PHE A 53 -6.02 15.18 -2.91
CA PHE A 53 -5.96 16.62 -2.69
C PHE A 53 -6.15 17.46 -3.94
N ARG A 54 -5.85 16.91 -5.12
CA ARG A 54 -6.03 17.61 -6.40
C ARG A 54 -7.47 17.62 -6.90
N THR A 55 -8.36 16.80 -6.34
CA THR A 55 -9.77 16.75 -6.75
C THR A 55 -10.51 18.03 -6.35
N ASN A 56 -11.45 18.48 -7.19
CA ASN A 56 -12.24 19.68 -6.89
C ASN A 56 -13.20 19.45 -5.71
N VAL A 57 -13.60 18.20 -5.46
CA VAL A 57 -14.35 17.82 -4.25
C VAL A 57 -13.59 18.16 -2.97
N PHE A 58 -12.27 17.94 -2.95
CA PHE A 58 -11.43 18.33 -1.82
C PHE A 58 -11.31 19.86 -1.71
N LYS A 59 -11.11 20.56 -2.83
CA LYS A 59 -11.05 22.03 -2.87
C LYS A 59 -12.35 22.70 -2.44
N ALA A 60 -13.49 22.08 -2.71
CA ALA A 60 -14.82 22.54 -2.32
C ALA A 60 -15.15 22.29 -0.83
N GLY A 61 -14.24 21.70 -0.05
CA GLY A 61 -14.40 21.50 1.39
C GLY A 61 -15.08 20.19 1.80
N PHE A 62 -15.47 19.33 0.87
CA PHE A 62 -16.16 18.06 1.13
C PHE A 62 -15.20 16.92 1.49
N VAL A 63 -14.31 17.17 2.45
CA VAL A 63 -13.29 16.20 2.89
C VAL A 63 -13.94 14.96 3.50
N GLU A 64 -15.02 15.11 4.27
CA GLU A 64 -15.72 14.01 4.92
C GLU A 64 -16.31 13.00 3.90
N LEU A 65 -16.91 13.49 2.82
CA LEU A 65 -17.43 12.65 1.74
C LEU A 65 -16.30 11.88 1.04
N LEU A 66 -15.15 12.53 0.82
CA LEU A 66 -13.97 11.91 0.24
C LEU A 66 -13.42 10.82 1.17
N LEU A 67 -13.27 11.12 2.46
CA LEU A 67 -12.82 10.15 3.45
C LEU A 67 -13.78 8.97 3.54
N TYR A 68 -15.11 9.17 3.55
CA TYR A 68 -16.08 8.09 3.54
C TYR A 68 -15.92 7.19 2.29
N ARG A 69 -15.72 7.80 1.11
CA ARG A 69 -15.61 7.07 -0.16
C ARG A 69 -14.29 6.32 -0.32
N PHE A 70 -13.20 6.80 0.28
CA PHE A 70 -11.85 6.24 0.19
C PHE A 70 -11.37 5.55 1.49
N LYS A 71 -12.20 5.51 2.54
CA LYS A 71 -11.90 4.92 3.87
C LYS A 71 -11.31 3.52 3.76
N GLY A 72 -11.87 2.67 2.90
CA GLY A 72 -11.34 1.32 2.67
C GLY A 72 -9.88 1.32 2.23
N THR A 73 -9.52 2.14 1.24
CA THR A 73 -8.13 2.24 0.77
C THR A 73 -7.18 2.75 1.84
N ILE A 74 -7.60 3.73 2.65
CA ILE A 74 -6.78 4.26 3.74
C ILE A 74 -6.55 3.21 4.82
N VAL A 75 -7.62 2.52 5.26
CA VAL A 75 -7.54 1.47 6.28
C VAL A 75 -6.65 0.31 5.80
N PHE A 76 -6.87 -0.19 4.58
CA PHE A 76 -6.05 -1.29 4.06
C PHE A 76 -4.60 -0.87 3.77
N ALA A 77 -4.34 0.38 3.40
CA ALA A 77 -2.97 0.90 3.28
C ALA A 77 -2.27 0.91 4.65
N ALA A 78 -2.93 1.42 5.68
CA ALA A 78 -2.37 1.46 7.04
C ALA A 78 -2.08 0.06 7.57
N LEU A 79 -3.05 -0.87 7.45
CA LEU A 79 -2.89 -2.26 7.88
C LEU A 79 -1.75 -2.94 7.11
N TYR A 80 -1.68 -2.74 5.80
CA TYR A 80 -0.63 -3.36 4.98
C TYR A 80 0.77 -2.84 5.34
N ILE A 81 0.93 -1.54 5.60
CA ILE A 81 2.21 -0.98 6.07
C ILE A 81 2.59 -1.61 7.42
N VAL A 82 1.66 -1.65 8.39
CA VAL A 82 1.91 -2.21 9.72
C VAL A 82 2.35 -3.66 9.63
N PHE A 83 1.61 -4.50 8.89
CA PHE A 83 1.97 -5.91 8.75
C PHE A 83 3.28 -6.12 7.99
N THR A 84 3.58 -5.27 7.00
CA THR A 84 4.84 -5.34 6.24
C THR A 84 6.04 -5.02 7.14
N VAL A 85 6.00 -3.90 7.87
CA VAL A 85 7.08 -3.53 8.81
C VAL A 85 7.22 -4.57 9.92
N ALA A 86 6.12 -5.10 10.47
CA ALA A 86 6.16 -6.15 11.48
C ALA A 86 6.83 -7.43 10.95
N LEU A 87 6.44 -7.89 9.76
CA LEU A 87 7.02 -9.07 9.12
C LEU A 87 8.51 -8.89 8.84
N GLN A 88 8.88 -7.76 8.25
CA GLN A 88 10.27 -7.45 7.92
C GLN A 88 11.14 -7.35 9.18
N THR A 89 10.66 -6.69 10.23
CA THR A 89 11.37 -6.57 11.51
C THR A 89 11.64 -7.93 12.13
N PHE A 90 10.62 -8.80 12.16
CA PHE A 90 10.77 -10.14 12.73
C PHE A 90 11.70 -11.02 11.87
N LEU A 91 11.57 -10.97 10.55
CA LEU A 91 12.49 -11.67 9.63
C LEU A 91 13.95 -11.25 9.83
N LEU A 92 14.20 -9.95 9.94
CA LEU A 92 15.55 -9.41 10.16
C LEU A 92 16.11 -9.84 11.52
N LEU A 93 15.31 -9.75 12.59
CA LEU A 93 15.73 -10.16 13.93
C LEU A 93 16.13 -11.64 13.95
N LEU A 94 15.26 -12.51 13.42
CA LEU A 94 15.52 -13.96 13.37
C LEU A 94 16.80 -14.27 12.58
N ARG A 95 16.99 -13.59 11.43
CA ARG A 95 18.15 -13.84 10.58
C ARG A 95 19.45 -13.27 11.13
N TRP A 96 19.37 -12.22 11.93
CA TRP A 96 20.52 -11.64 12.63
C TRP A 96 21.01 -12.55 13.76
N GLU A 97 20.08 -13.13 14.54
CA GLU A 97 20.42 -14.03 15.65
C GLU A 97 20.79 -15.44 15.20
N GLN A 98 20.09 -15.99 14.20
CA GLN A 98 20.20 -17.39 13.77
C GLN A 98 20.36 -17.48 12.24
N PRO A 99 21.51 -17.07 11.66
CA PRO A 99 21.69 -16.99 10.22
C PRO A 99 21.66 -18.34 9.48
N MET A 100 21.91 -19.45 10.20
CA MET A 100 21.93 -20.81 9.65
C MET A 100 20.70 -21.64 10.01
N ASP A 101 19.84 -21.15 10.91
CA ASP A 101 18.60 -21.86 11.24
C ASP A 101 17.58 -21.61 10.12
N HIS A 102 16.95 -22.69 9.70
CA HIS A 102 16.00 -22.72 8.59
C HIS A 102 14.56 -22.91 9.08
N ASN A 103 14.37 -23.16 10.38
CA ASN A 103 13.04 -23.42 10.92
C ASN A 103 12.33 -22.10 11.26
N TRP A 104 11.23 -21.80 10.56
CA TRP A 104 10.44 -20.60 10.84
C TRP A 104 9.52 -20.84 12.03
N PRO A 105 9.53 -19.95 13.04
CA PRO A 105 8.60 -20.06 14.15
C PRO A 105 7.16 -19.90 13.65
N SER A 106 6.22 -20.59 14.30
CA SER A 106 4.79 -20.60 13.92
C SER A 106 4.19 -19.20 13.81
N LEU A 107 4.59 -18.29 14.71
CA LEU A 107 4.16 -16.90 14.70
C LEU A 107 4.62 -16.13 13.45
N LEU A 108 5.84 -16.38 12.99
CA LEU A 108 6.37 -15.77 11.77
C LEU A 108 5.60 -16.24 10.53
N SER A 109 5.31 -17.54 10.46
CA SER A 109 4.49 -18.12 9.40
C SER A 109 3.07 -17.56 9.39
N ALA A 110 2.45 -17.39 10.57
CA ALA A 110 1.13 -16.76 10.68
C ALA A 110 1.15 -15.29 10.23
N LEU A 111 2.14 -14.52 10.71
CA LEU A 111 2.32 -13.12 10.32
C LEU A 111 2.56 -12.96 8.81
N TYR A 112 3.33 -13.87 8.22
CA TYR A 112 3.54 -13.93 6.78
C TYR A 112 2.21 -14.09 6.03
N VAL A 113 1.39 -15.09 6.40
CA VAL A 113 0.09 -15.33 5.74
C VAL A 113 -0.84 -14.12 5.90
N ILE A 114 -0.90 -13.53 7.08
CA ILE A 114 -1.69 -12.32 7.35
C ILE A 114 -1.22 -11.17 6.46
N GLN A 115 0.09 -10.91 6.40
CA GLN A 115 0.66 -9.85 5.57
C GLN A 115 0.31 -10.06 4.09
N ARG A 116 0.39 -11.29 3.56
CA ARG A 116 0.01 -11.60 2.17
C ARG A 116 -1.47 -11.34 1.90
N PHE A 117 -2.33 -11.72 2.83
CA PHE A 117 -3.76 -11.47 2.72
C PHE A 117 -4.06 -9.97 2.65
N PHE A 118 -3.46 -9.18 3.54
CA PHE A 118 -3.61 -7.73 3.53
C PHE A 118 -2.97 -7.05 2.31
N ALA A 119 -1.89 -7.61 1.76
CA ALA A 119 -1.30 -7.15 0.51
C ALA A 119 -2.31 -7.22 -0.65
N LEU A 120 -2.98 -8.36 -0.81
CA LEU A 120 -4.00 -8.56 -1.85
C LEU A 120 -5.15 -7.56 -1.72
N LEU A 121 -5.64 -7.35 -0.49
CA LEU A 121 -6.69 -6.36 -0.21
C LEU A 121 -6.22 -4.95 -0.54
N PHE A 122 -5.03 -4.57 -0.09
CA PHE A 122 -4.44 -3.27 -0.40
C PHE A 122 -4.33 -3.05 -1.91
N TYR A 123 -3.78 -4.00 -2.68
CA TYR A 123 -3.65 -3.87 -4.13
C TYR A 123 -5.00 -3.71 -4.83
N TYR A 124 -6.02 -4.47 -4.41
CA TYR A 124 -7.37 -4.34 -4.93
C TYR A 124 -7.96 -2.95 -4.67
N PHE A 125 -7.94 -2.50 -3.41
CA PHE A 125 -8.49 -1.21 -3.02
C PHE A 125 -7.69 -0.04 -3.61
N TYR A 126 -6.38 -0.18 -3.74
CA TYR A 126 -5.51 0.79 -4.39
C TYR A 126 -5.87 0.95 -5.87
N LYS A 127 -5.97 -0.16 -6.62
CA LYS A 127 -6.38 -0.14 -8.03
C LYS A 127 -7.78 0.47 -8.18
N ARG A 128 -8.75 0.05 -7.36
CA ARG A 128 -10.12 0.58 -7.39
C ARG A 128 -10.15 2.09 -7.18
N SER A 129 -9.42 2.60 -6.19
CA SER A 129 -9.36 4.03 -5.89
C SER A 129 -8.58 4.81 -6.93
N SER A 130 -7.51 4.21 -7.47
CA SER A 130 -6.73 4.77 -8.57
C SER A 130 -7.59 5.01 -9.81
N LEU A 131 -8.44 4.04 -10.18
CA LEU A 131 -9.37 4.15 -11.32
C LEU A 131 -10.45 5.19 -11.06
N ARG A 132 -11.05 5.21 -9.86
CA ARG A 132 -12.03 6.24 -9.46
C ARG A 132 -11.47 7.66 -9.55
N LEU A 133 -10.23 7.85 -9.11
CA LEU A 133 -9.51 9.14 -9.19
C LEU A 133 -9.10 9.53 -10.62
N SER A 134 -9.23 8.62 -11.58
CA SER A 134 -8.95 8.90 -12.99
C SER A 134 -10.19 9.41 -13.74
N ASP A 135 -11.36 9.31 -13.12
CA ASP A 135 -12.61 9.79 -13.69
C ASP A 135 -12.61 11.32 -13.71
N HIS A 136 -12.80 11.90 -14.90
CA HIS A 136 -12.73 13.34 -15.14
C HIS A 136 -13.76 14.12 -14.32
N ARG A 137 -14.87 13.47 -13.93
CA ARG A 137 -15.94 14.06 -13.10
C ARG A 137 -15.45 14.65 -11.78
N PHE A 138 -14.37 14.12 -11.20
CA PHE A 138 -13.79 14.67 -9.95
C PHE A 138 -13.02 15.99 -10.14
N TYR A 139 -12.75 16.38 -11.38
CA TYR A 139 -12.03 17.61 -11.75
C TYR A 139 -12.92 18.59 -12.53
N ASP A 140 -14.19 18.25 -12.74
CA ASP A 140 -15.17 19.11 -13.37
C ASP A 140 -15.99 19.86 -12.30
N GLU A 141 -15.89 21.18 -12.28
CA GLU A 141 -16.58 22.01 -11.29
C GLU A 141 -18.09 22.03 -11.48
N GLU A 142 -18.59 21.95 -12.72
CA GLU A 142 -20.03 21.98 -12.99
C GLU A 142 -20.70 20.69 -12.53
N TRP A 143 -20.07 19.53 -12.81
CA TRP A 143 -20.56 18.24 -12.35
C TRP A 143 -20.58 18.13 -10.82
N VAL A 144 -19.52 18.63 -10.15
CA VAL A 144 -19.43 18.63 -8.69
C VAL A 144 -20.53 19.51 -8.10
N LYS A 145 -20.74 20.73 -8.63
CA LYS A 145 -21.81 21.62 -8.17
C LYS A 145 -23.19 20.98 -8.34
N HIS A 146 -23.50 20.42 -9.51
CA HIS A 146 -24.79 19.80 -9.81
C HIS A 146 -25.08 18.56 -8.91
N THR A 147 -24.06 17.74 -8.64
CA THR A 147 -24.20 16.56 -7.78
C THR A 147 -24.44 16.94 -6.32
N LEU A 148 -23.84 18.04 -5.86
CA LEU A 148 -24.02 18.55 -4.50
C LEU A 148 -25.37 19.27 -4.33
N THR A 149 -25.86 19.97 -5.35
CA THR A 149 -27.16 20.67 -5.28
C THR A 149 -28.37 19.76 -5.44
N HIS A 150 -28.24 18.62 -6.11
CA HIS A 150 -29.34 17.67 -6.34
C HIS A 150 -29.20 16.33 -5.59
N GLY A 151 -28.12 16.15 -4.83
CA GLY A 151 -27.82 14.91 -4.11
C GLY A 151 -28.24 14.88 -2.64
N HIS A 152 -29.02 15.88 -2.18
CA HIS A 152 -29.64 15.92 -0.86
C HIS A 152 -31.11 15.51 -0.93
#